data_AF-A0A847H252-F1
#
_entry.id   AF-A0A847H252-F1
#
_cell.length_a   1.000
_cell.length_b   1.000
_cell.length_c   1.000
_cell.angle_alpha   90.00
_cell.angle_beta   90.00
_cell.angle_gamma   90.00
#
_symmetry.space_group_name_H-M   'P 1'
#
loop_
_entity.id
_entity.type
_entity.pdbx_description
1 polymer ?
#
loop_
_entity_poly.entity_id
_entity_poly.type
_entity_poly.pdbx_seq_one_letter_code
_entity_poly.pdbx_strand_id
1 'polypeptide(L)'
;MDVTEATDLIWSNRKYKTTSEKEVVSHLNEEVAGCLNALLRGDRAAAQAELEDALSCLLIAFKTMGTDPEKAIYRQLEKMKQQPGRVMYIYQDKVEIRVNNEVKGGWSIWSAEDLKDAEKMAREFNCEVIRVGKEDDSRQLTLEIPGK
;
A
#
# COMPACT_ATOMS: atom_id res chain seq x y z
N MET A 1 26.66 5.74 -3.16
CA MET A 1 26.34 4.34 -3.49
C MET A 1 24.90 4.30 -3.95
N ASP A 2 24.66 3.75 -5.12
CA ASP A 2 23.29 3.48 -5.60
C ASP A 2 22.79 2.12 -5.07
N VAL A 3 21.51 1.79 -5.32
CA VAL A 3 20.88 0.58 -4.75
C VAL A 3 21.47 -0.69 -5.39
N THR A 4 21.87 -0.60 -6.65
CA THR A 4 22.48 -1.71 -7.38
C THR A 4 23.86 -2.04 -6.81
N GLU A 5 24.69 -1.02 -6.62
CA GLU A 5 26.01 -1.10 -5.99
C GLU A 5 25.90 -1.62 -4.54
N ALA A 6 24.91 -1.13 -3.78
CA ALA A 6 24.64 -1.63 -2.43
C ALA A 6 24.30 -3.13 -2.42
N THR A 7 23.45 -3.56 -3.36
CA THR A 7 23.05 -4.97 -3.51
C THR A 7 24.26 -5.85 -3.84
N ASP A 8 25.15 -5.37 -4.71
CA ASP A 8 26.37 -6.09 -5.07
C ASP A 8 27.35 -6.20 -3.90
N LEU A 9 27.53 -5.14 -3.11
CA LEU A 9 28.35 -5.17 -1.91
C LEU A 9 27.79 -6.12 -0.85
N ILE A 10 26.49 -6.04 -0.55
CA ILE A 10 25.82 -6.97 0.38
C ILE A 10 25.98 -8.41 -0.09
N TRP A 11 25.75 -8.66 -1.38
CA TRP A 11 25.92 -9.99 -1.98
C TRP A 11 27.35 -10.50 -1.83
N SER A 12 28.36 -9.66 -2.05
CA SER A 12 29.77 -10.06 -1.93
C SER A 12 30.21 -10.34 -0.50
N ASN A 13 29.57 -9.70 0.49
CA ASN A 13 29.89 -9.82 1.92
C ASN A 13 28.99 -10.83 2.67
N ARG A 14 28.01 -11.44 2.01
CA ARG A 14 27.09 -12.37 2.66
C ARG A 14 27.83 -13.58 3.25
N LYS A 15 27.45 -13.97 4.45
CA LYS A 15 28.05 -15.12 5.16
C LYS A 15 27.54 -16.47 4.63
N TYR A 16 26.31 -16.53 4.15
CA TYR A 16 25.68 -17.77 3.66
C TYR A 16 25.73 -17.87 2.14
N LYS A 17 25.98 -19.08 1.62
CA LYS A 17 26.20 -19.31 0.17
C LYS A 17 24.99 -19.85 -0.58
N THR A 18 23.83 -19.98 0.07
CA THR A 18 22.66 -20.59 -0.58
C THR A 18 22.21 -19.80 -1.81
N THR A 19 21.81 -20.54 -2.84
CA THR A 19 21.19 -20.02 -4.07
C THR A 19 19.74 -20.47 -4.20
N SER A 20 19.18 -21.08 -3.14
CA SER A 20 17.79 -21.52 -3.12
C SER A 20 16.88 -20.32 -2.89
N GLU A 21 16.03 -19.99 -3.86
CA GLU A 21 15.02 -18.93 -3.74
C GLU A 21 14.17 -19.10 -2.49
N LYS A 22 13.78 -20.34 -2.17
CA LYS A 22 12.96 -20.65 -0.99
C LYS A 22 13.68 -20.34 0.32
N GLU A 23 14.97 -20.66 0.40
CA GLU A 23 15.77 -20.45 1.60
C GLU A 23 16.01 -18.96 1.84
N VAL A 24 16.34 -18.21 0.77
CA VAL A 24 16.54 -16.76 0.86
C VAL A 24 15.25 -16.03 1.25
N VAL A 25 14.10 -16.44 0.71
CA VAL A 25 12.80 -15.88 1.12
C VAL A 25 12.42 -16.28 2.55
N SER A 26 12.78 -17.49 3.00
CA SER A 26 12.57 -17.91 4.40
C SER A 26 13.34 -17.01 5.37
N HIS A 27 14.60 -16.71 5.08
CA HIS A 27 15.39 -15.80 5.90
C HIS A 27 14.82 -14.39 5.93
N LEU A 28 14.41 -13.84 4.78
CA LEU A 28 13.71 -12.55 4.76
C LEU A 28 12.46 -12.56 5.67
N ASN A 29 11.68 -13.64 5.62
CA ASN A 29 10.49 -13.77 6.47
C ASN A 29 10.84 -13.84 7.96
N GLU A 30 11.95 -14.48 8.33
CA GLU A 30 12.45 -14.54 9.70
C GLU A 30 12.78 -13.14 10.25
N GLU A 31 13.55 -12.32 9.50
CA GLU A 31 13.91 -10.96 9.93
C GLU A 31 12.69 -10.04 10.05
N VAL A 32 11.74 -10.14 9.11
CA VAL A 32 10.49 -9.36 9.17
C VAL A 32 9.64 -9.78 10.39
N ALA A 33 9.58 -11.08 10.69
CA ALA A 33 8.90 -11.57 11.88
C ALA A 33 9.59 -11.11 13.18
N GLY A 34 10.93 -11.09 13.21
CA GLY A 34 11.74 -10.53 14.29
C GLY A 34 11.41 -9.06 14.55
N CYS A 35 11.40 -8.25 13.49
CA CYS A 35 11.02 -6.84 13.51
C CYS A 35 9.61 -6.62 14.12
N LEU A 36 8.61 -7.38 13.66
CA LEU A 36 7.25 -7.29 14.21
C LEU A 36 7.19 -7.72 15.68
N ASN A 37 7.88 -8.80 16.05
CA ASN A 37 7.93 -9.28 17.43
C ASN A 37 8.56 -8.25 18.38
N ALA A 38 9.59 -7.54 17.94
CA ALA A 38 10.21 -6.46 18.71
C ALA A 38 9.24 -5.28 18.92
N LEU A 39 8.52 -4.86 17.89
CA LEU A 39 7.47 -3.84 17.99
C LEU A 39 6.38 -4.24 19.00
N LEU A 40 5.93 -5.50 18.97
CA LEU A 40 4.91 -6.01 19.90
C LEU A 40 5.37 -5.99 21.36
N ARG A 41 6.69 -6.03 21.62
CA ARG A 41 7.28 -5.89 22.96
C ARG A 41 7.57 -4.44 23.35
N GLY A 42 7.31 -3.48 22.47
CA GLY A 42 7.63 -2.07 22.66
C GLY A 42 9.11 -1.74 22.47
N ASP A 43 9.91 -2.65 21.91
CA ASP A 43 11.33 -2.44 21.65
C ASP A 43 11.57 -1.90 20.24
N ARG A 44 11.51 -0.57 20.12
CA ARG A 44 11.72 0.12 18.84
C ARG A 44 13.15 -0.01 18.32
N ALA A 45 14.14 -0.06 19.20
CA ALA A 45 15.54 -0.12 18.78
C ALA A 45 15.85 -1.49 18.16
N ALA A 46 15.41 -2.57 18.81
CA ALA A 46 15.51 -3.91 18.24
C ALA A 46 14.71 -4.02 16.93
N ALA A 47 13.50 -3.47 16.87
CA ALA A 47 12.70 -3.47 15.64
C ALA A 47 13.40 -2.77 14.46
N GLN A 48 14.13 -1.67 14.72
CA GLN A 48 14.91 -0.99 13.69
C GLN A 48 16.09 -1.82 13.20
N ALA A 49 16.82 -2.48 14.12
CA ALA A 49 17.93 -3.37 13.74
C ALA A 49 17.44 -4.53 12.86
N GLU A 50 16.38 -5.21 13.27
CA GLU A 50 15.77 -6.32 12.51
C GLU A 50 15.24 -5.85 11.13
N LEU A 51 14.77 -4.60 11.03
CA LEU A 51 14.36 -4.02 9.75
C LEU A 51 15.54 -3.80 8.80
N GLU A 52 16.70 -3.41 9.33
CA GLU A 52 17.95 -3.26 8.55
C GLU A 52 18.48 -4.63 8.09
N ASP A 53 18.36 -5.66 8.94
CA ASP A 53 18.68 -7.05 8.57
C ASP A 53 17.72 -7.56 7.48
N ALA A 54 16.41 -7.29 7.61
CA ALA A 54 15.41 -7.61 6.60
C ALA A 54 15.71 -6.92 5.25
N LEU A 55 16.18 -5.67 5.25
CA LEU A 55 16.59 -4.99 4.02
C LEU A 55 17.73 -5.75 3.31
N SER A 56 18.73 -6.19 4.06
CA SER A 56 19.84 -6.98 3.52
C SER A 56 19.34 -8.29 2.90
N CYS A 57 18.46 -9.01 3.60
CA CYS A 57 17.83 -10.23 3.08
C CYS A 57 16.98 -9.97 1.83
N LEU A 58 16.26 -8.85 1.76
CA LEU A 58 15.47 -8.47 0.59
C LEU A 58 16.34 -8.24 -0.65
N LEU A 59 17.47 -7.55 -0.50
CA LEU A 59 18.40 -7.29 -1.61
C LEU A 59 19.06 -8.60 -2.10
N ILE A 60 19.37 -9.52 -1.20
CA ILE A 60 19.85 -10.87 -1.55
C ILE A 60 18.74 -11.66 -2.28
N ALA A 61 17.48 -11.56 -1.85
CA ALA A 61 16.33 -12.17 -2.52
C ALA A 61 16.16 -11.64 -3.94
N PHE A 62 16.25 -10.32 -4.13
CA PHE A 62 16.21 -9.72 -5.47
C PHE A 62 17.29 -10.28 -6.39
N LYS A 63 18.54 -10.36 -5.91
CA LYS A 63 19.63 -10.93 -6.70
C LYS A 63 19.44 -12.40 -7.03
N THR A 64 18.95 -13.19 -6.06
CA THR A 64 18.67 -14.63 -6.23
C THR A 64 17.55 -14.86 -7.25
N MET A 65 16.52 -14.03 -7.23
CA MET A 65 15.36 -14.11 -8.14
C MET A 65 15.56 -13.36 -9.47
N GLY A 66 16.78 -12.87 -9.78
CA GLY A 66 17.07 -12.12 -11.00
C GLY A 66 16.30 -10.80 -11.12
N THR A 67 15.90 -10.21 -10.00
CA THR A 67 15.18 -8.93 -9.95
C THR A 67 16.15 -7.78 -9.72
N ASP A 68 16.13 -6.82 -10.63
CA ASP A 68 16.81 -5.53 -10.48
C ASP A 68 16.02 -4.64 -9.49
N PRO A 69 16.63 -4.18 -8.38
CA PRO A 69 15.95 -3.45 -7.32
C PRO A 69 15.45 -2.08 -7.78
N GLU A 70 16.23 -1.34 -8.58
CA GLU A 70 15.82 -0.03 -9.08
C GLU A 70 14.62 -0.16 -10.01
N LYS A 71 14.67 -1.11 -10.96
CA LYS A 71 13.53 -1.40 -11.83
C LYS A 71 12.33 -1.88 -11.04
N ALA A 72 12.53 -2.64 -9.96
CA ALA A 72 11.44 -3.05 -9.07
C ALA A 72 10.78 -1.83 -8.42
N ILE A 73 11.56 -0.88 -7.90
CA ILE A 73 11.06 0.38 -7.33
C ILE A 73 10.24 1.15 -8.37
N TYR A 74 10.77 1.37 -9.57
CA TYR A 74 10.03 2.07 -10.63
C TYR A 74 8.71 1.37 -11.00
N ARG A 75 8.73 0.04 -11.15
CA ARG A 75 7.50 -0.72 -11.42
C ARG A 75 6.47 -0.58 -10.28
N GLN A 76 6.91 -0.55 -9.03
CA GLN A 76 6.00 -0.35 -7.90
C GLN A 76 5.44 1.08 -7.86
N LEU A 77 6.26 2.09 -8.14
CA LEU A 77 5.79 3.48 -8.24
C LEU A 77 4.73 3.63 -9.33
N GLU A 78 4.93 3.05 -10.51
CA GLU A 78 3.93 3.07 -11.57
C GLU A 78 2.65 2.34 -11.17
N LYS A 79 2.76 1.17 -10.52
CA LYS A 79 1.59 0.48 -9.97
C LYS A 79 0.83 1.33 -8.96
N MET A 80 1.53 2.03 -8.07
CA MET A 80 0.92 2.91 -7.06
C MET A 80 0.21 4.09 -7.72
N LYS A 81 0.77 4.70 -8.77
CA LYS A 81 0.11 5.76 -9.55
C LYS A 81 -1.12 5.26 -10.31
N GLN A 82 -1.09 4.01 -10.76
CA GLN A 82 -2.18 3.37 -11.49
C GLN A 82 -3.27 2.80 -10.59
N GLN A 83 -3.08 2.78 -9.26
CA GLN A 83 -4.15 2.39 -8.36
C GLN A 83 -5.27 3.40 -8.51
N PRO A 84 -6.46 2.95 -8.95
CA PRO A 84 -7.54 3.88 -9.20
C PRO A 84 -7.92 4.52 -7.87
N GLY A 85 -8.15 5.84 -7.88
CA GLY A 85 -8.65 6.55 -6.73
C GLY A 85 -10.02 5.99 -6.38
N ARG A 86 -10.09 5.21 -5.30
CA ARG A 86 -11.34 4.69 -4.74
C ARG A 86 -11.79 5.67 -3.68
N VAL A 87 -12.93 6.29 -3.90
CA VAL A 87 -13.50 7.23 -2.95
C VAL A 87 -14.90 6.74 -2.60
N MET A 88 -15.15 6.57 -1.31
CA MET A 88 -16.48 6.32 -0.78
C MET A 88 -17.08 7.64 -0.30
N TYR A 89 -18.10 8.11 -1.00
CA TYR A 89 -18.90 9.25 -0.60
C TYR A 89 -20.02 8.77 0.30
N ILE A 90 -20.08 9.30 1.52
CA ILE A 90 -21.13 9.01 2.49
C ILE A 90 -22.03 10.24 2.57
N TYR A 91 -23.23 10.11 2.02
CA TYR A 91 -24.31 11.09 2.11
C TYR A 91 -25.20 10.78 3.32
N GLN A 92 -26.21 11.62 3.54
CA GLN A 92 -27.15 11.41 4.65
C GLN A 92 -28.00 10.14 4.48
N ASP A 93 -28.33 9.77 3.25
CA ASP A 93 -29.28 8.71 2.89
C ASP A 93 -28.68 7.60 2.01
N LYS A 94 -27.42 7.73 1.60
CA LYS A 94 -26.74 6.75 0.73
C LYS A 94 -25.22 6.79 0.82
N VAL A 95 -24.61 5.74 0.32
CA VAL A 95 -23.19 5.64 0.02
C VAL A 95 -23.00 5.50 -1.49
N GLU A 96 -21.97 6.15 -2.03
CA GLU A 96 -21.50 5.92 -3.40
C GLU A 96 -20.02 5.56 -3.39
N ILE A 97 -19.66 4.47 -4.05
CA ILE A 97 -18.27 4.10 -4.33
C ILE A 97 -17.94 4.63 -5.72
N ARG A 98 -16.99 5.55 -5.79
CA ARG A 98 -16.42 6.06 -7.03
C ARG A 98 -15.03 5.50 -7.26
N VAL A 99 -14.77 5.10 -8.50
CA VAL A 99 -13.46 4.64 -8.96
C VAL A 99 -13.06 5.53 -10.12
N ASN A 100 -12.00 6.31 -9.96
CA ASN A 100 -11.61 7.35 -10.93
C ASN A 100 -12.77 8.29 -11.28
N ASN A 101 -13.50 8.74 -10.26
CA ASN A 101 -14.66 9.63 -10.34
C ASN A 101 -15.91 9.05 -11.03
N GLU A 102 -15.91 7.78 -11.44
CA GLU A 102 -17.12 7.09 -11.94
C GLU A 102 -17.80 6.31 -10.82
N VAL A 103 -19.11 6.44 -10.67
CA VAL A 103 -19.89 5.64 -9.72
C VAL A 103 -19.88 4.17 -10.15
N LYS A 104 -19.32 3.30 -9.31
CA LYS A 104 -19.25 1.85 -9.53
C LYS A 104 -20.20 1.05 -8.65
N GLY A 105 -20.73 1.66 -7.61
CA GLY A 105 -21.70 1.04 -6.72
C GLY A 105 -22.18 2.01 -5.65
N GLY A 106 -23.22 1.62 -4.95
CA GLY A 106 -23.78 2.40 -3.85
C GLY A 106 -25.00 1.72 -3.27
N TRP A 107 -25.36 2.09 -2.05
CA TRP A 107 -26.55 1.61 -1.36
C TRP A 107 -27.12 2.70 -0.47
N SER A 108 -28.40 2.58 -0.14
CA SER A 108 -29.08 3.49 0.78
C SER A 108 -28.71 3.20 2.24
N ILE A 109 -28.59 4.26 3.04
CA ILE A 109 -28.38 4.22 4.48
C ILE A 109 -29.74 4.40 5.14
N TRP A 110 -30.12 3.46 6.01
CA TRP A 110 -31.38 3.50 6.75
C TRP A 110 -31.16 3.60 8.25
N SER A 111 -29.94 3.34 8.71
CA SER A 111 -29.59 3.24 10.12
C SER A 111 -28.13 3.64 10.38
N ALA A 112 -27.81 3.83 11.66
CA ALA A 112 -26.43 4.03 12.09
C ALA A 112 -25.55 2.78 11.88
N GLU A 113 -26.14 1.59 11.75
CA GLU A 113 -25.40 0.37 11.47
C GLU A 113 -24.90 0.33 10.02
N ASP A 114 -25.73 0.78 9.08
CA ASP A 114 -25.34 0.90 7.65
C ASP A 114 -24.14 1.84 7.46
N LEU A 115 -24.02 2.87 8.31
CA LEU A 115 -22.87 3.78 8.34
C LEU A 115 -21.59 3.09 8.82
N LYS A 116 -21.68 2.24 9.86
CA LYS A 116 -20.50 1.49 10.34
C LYS A 116 -20.04 0.47 9.31
N ASP A 117 -20.98 -0.21 8.66
CA ASP A 117 -20.67 -1.15 7.58
C ASP A 117 -20.02 -0.44 6.40
N ALA A 118 -20.49 0.76 6.05
CA ALA A 118 -19.84 1.60 5.05
C ALA A 118 -18.39 1.96 5.44
N GLU A 119 -18.17 2.41 6.67
CA GLU A 119 -16.82 2.74 7.15
C GLU A 119 -15.88 1.53 7.18
N LYS A 120 -16.41 0.35 7.56
CA LYS A 120 -15.66 -0.90 7.56
C LYS A 120 -15.26 -1.28 6.13
N MET A 121 -16.22 -1.27 5.20
CA MET A 121 -15.95 -1.55 3.79
C MET A 121 -14.97 -0.55 3.18
N ALA A 122 -15.07 0.74 3.50
CA ALA A 122 -14.10 1.73 3.02
C ALA A 122 -12.67 1.36 3.39
N ARG A 123 -12.44 0.88 4.63
CA ARG A 123 -11.11 0.41 5.07
C ARG A 123 -10.68 -0.85 4.33
N GLU A 124 -11.59 -1.81 4.17
CA GLU A 124 -11.31 -3.08 3.47
C GLU A 124 -10.94 -2.86 1.99
N PHE A 125 -11.59 -1.91 1.33
CA PHE A 125 -11.36 -1.60 -0.08
C PHE A 125 -10.32 -0.51 -0.33
N ASN A 126 -9.70 0.01 0.74
CA ASN A 126 -8.76 1.14 0.73
C ASN A 126 -9.33 2.38 0.03
N CYS A 127 -10.58 2.70 0.34
CA CYS A 127 -11.24 3.90 -0.14
C CYS A 127 -10.89 5.11 0.73
N GLU A 128 -10.63 6.25 0.10
CA GLU A 128 -10.75 7.55 0.76
C GLU A 128 -12.23 7.77 1.13
N VAL A 129 -12.53 8.29 2.32
CA VAL A 129 -13.91 8.54 2.76
C VAL A 129 -14.19 10.03 2.76
N ILE A 130 -15.17 10.45 1.97
CA ILE A 130 -15.67 11.83 1.93
C ILE A 130 -17.09 11.84 2.50
N ARG A 131 -17.32 12.62 3.56
CA ARG A 131 -18.67 12.84 4.10
C ARG A 131 -19.26 14.08 3.44
N VAL A 132 -20.38 13.91 2.74
CA VAL A 132 -21.04 15.01 2.04
C VAL A 132 -22.08 15.63 2.96
N GLY A 133 -21.82 16.85 3.42
CA GLY A 133 -22.81 17.67 4.10
C GLY A 133 -23.79 18.30 3.10
N LYS A 134 -24.94 18.79 3.59
CA LYS A 134 -26.01 19.40 2.78
C LYS A 134 -25.60 20.60 1.89
N GLU A 135 -24.40 21.14 2.05
CA GLU A 135 -23.93 22.32 1.29
C GLU A 135 -23.16 21.97 0.01
N ASP A 136 -22.64 20.74 -0.14
CA ASP A 136 -21.77 20.38 -1.27
C ASP A 136 -22.51 19.87 -2.53
N ASP A 137 -23.82 19.64 -2.45
CA ASP A 137 -24.65 19.20 -3.58
C ASP A 137 -24.81 20.28 -4.67
N SER A 138 -24.37 21.52 -4.39
CA SER A 138 -24.56 22.68 -5.26
C SER A 138 -23.35 23.01 -6.15
N ARG A 139 -22.22 22.29 -6.06
CA ARG A 139 -21.00 22.61 -6.83
C ARG A 139 -20.68 21.68 -8.02
N GLN A 140 -21.51 20.70 -8.35
CA GLN A 140 -21.24 19.79 -9.49
C GLN A 140 -22.03 20.06 -10.78
N LEU A 141 -22.69 21.22 -10.93
CA LEU A 141 -23.37 21.60 -12.18
C LEU A 141 -22.94 23.00 -12.65
N THR A 142 -21.69 23.16 -13.06
CA THR A 142 -21.26 24.20 -14.02
C THR A 142 -19.86 23.88 -14.55
N LEU A 143 -19.77 22.85 -15.39
CA LEU A 143 -18.78 22.87 -16.47
C LEU A 143 -19.49 23.51 -17.66
N GLU A 144 -19.39 24.84 -17.74
CA GLU A 144 -19.76 25.59 -18.93
C GLU A 144 -18.99 25.02 -20.12
N ILE A 145 -19.73 24.58 -21.13
CA ILE A 145 -19.19 24.27 -22.45
C ILE A 145 -18.91 25.63 -23.12
N PRO A 146 -17.65 26.00 -23.42
CA PRO A 146 -17.42 27.18 -24.24
C PRO A 146 -17.65 26.77 -25.69
N GLY A 147 -18.81 27.16 -26.22
CA GLY A 147 -19.05 27.18 -27.66
C GLY A 147 -18.39 28.42 -28.28
N LYS A 148 -17.41 28.20 -29.16
CA LYS A 148 -17.30 28.78 -30.52
C LYS A 148 -16.05 28.25 -31.21
#